data_AF-A0A815BFX8-F1
#
_entry.id   AF-A0A815BFX8-F1
#
_cell.length_a   1.000
_cell.length_b   1.000
_cell.length_c   1.000
_cell.angle_alpha   90.00
_cell.angle_beta   90.00
_cell.angle_gamma   90.00
#
_symmetry.space_group_name_H-M   'P 1'
#
loop_
_entity.id
_entity.type
_entity.pdbx_description
1 polymer ?
#
loop_
_entity_poly.entity_id
_entity_poly.type
_entity_poly.pdbx_seq_one_letter_code
_entity_poly.pdbx_strand_id
1 'polypeptide(L)'
;MSSSNPSSQLQEERRTGNIFFAKNRNKVLHLNVGGELIYATRETLTYIPNTILASIFKNDNINQSNLIERDNNGRVFLDFPPILFKHALEQIRRWKNRANRSADQQIKPPSWNVKNEFDEMLRALGLGKYRQSKNHHSDI
;
A
#
# COMPACT_ATOMS: atom_id res chain seq x y z
N MET A 1 -21.44 -33.62 39.19
CA MET A 1 -21.38 -33.67 37.71
C MET A 1 -21.61 -32.25 37.22
N SER A 2 -20.55 -31.49 36.96
CA SER A 2 -20.65 -30.07 36.61
C SER A 2 -20.95 -29.91 35.12
N SER A 3 -22.11 -29.32 34.82
CA SER A 3 -22.58 -28.98 33.47
C SER A 3 -21.84 -27.75 32.95
N SER A 4 -21.03 -27.92 31.90
CA SER A 4 -20.37 -26.84 31.17
C SER A 4 -21.39 -26.06 30.35
N ASN A 5 -21.57 -24.77 30.62
CA ASN A 5 -22.51 -23.89 29.92
C ASN A 5 -21.96 -23.54 28.51
N PRO A 6 -22.67 -23.84 27.40
CA PRO A 6 -22.23 -23.54 26.03
C PRO A 6 -22.12 -22.04 25.72
N SER A 7 -22.77 -21.20 26.51
CA SER A 7 -22.88 -19.76 26.27
C SER A 7 -21.58 -19.00 26.54
N SER A 8 -20.71 -19.52 27.40
CA SER A 8 -19.40 -18.92 27.69
C SER A 8 -18.39 -19.13 26.56
N GLN A 9 -18.44 -20.26 25.85
CA GLN A 9 -17.55 -20.54 24.71
C GLN A 9 -17.85 -19.62 23.51
N LEU A 10 -19.12 -19.34 23.23
CA LEU A 10 -19.51 -18.43 22.13
C LEU A 10 -19.19 -16.95 22.40
N GLN A 11 -19.10 -16.54 23.67
CA GLN A 11 -18.70 -15.18 24.03
C GLN A 11 -17.18 -14.97 23.97
N GLU A 12 -16.40 -16.02 24.18
CA GLU A 12 -14.94 -15.99 24.12
C GLU A 12 -14.41 -15.94 22.67
N GLU A 13 -15.08 -16.64 21.75
CA GLU A 13 -14.81 -16.55 20.29
C GLU A 13 -15.11 -15.14 19.73
N ARG A 14 -16.16 -14.47 20.22
CA ARG A 14 -16.49 -13.10 19.82
C ARG A 14 -15.51 -12.05 20.36
N ARG A 15 -14.90 -12.30 21.52
CA ARG A 15 -13.86 -11.44 22.11
C ARG A 15 -12.51 -11.59 21.40
N THR A 16 -12.13 -12.80 21.03
CA THR A 16 -10.88 -13.06 20.29
C THR A 16 -10.93 -12.53 18.85
N GLY A 17 -12.11 -12.57 18.20
CA GLY A 17 -12.33 -11.98 16.88
C GLY A 17 -11.99 -10.49 16.81
N ASN A 18 -12.35 -9.69 17.83
CA ASN A 18 -12.10 -8.24 17.84
C ASN A 18 -10.66 -7.84 18.22
N ILE A 19 -9.90 -8.72 18.90
CA ILE A 19 -8.50 -8.45 19.27
C ILE A 19 -7.56 -8.69 18.08
N PHE A 20 -7.92 -9.58 17.14
CA PHE A 20 -7.12 -9.86 15.95
C PHE A 20 -7.07 -8.68 14.95
N PHE A 21 -8.16 -7.91 14.85
CA PHE A 21 -8.23 -6.74 13.95
C PHE A 21 -7.42 -5.52 14.44
N ALA A 22 -7.16 -5.42 15.74
CA ALA A 22 -6.41 -4.30 16.31
C ALA A 22 -4.88 -4.44 16.14
N LYS A 23 -4.35 -5.67 15.93
CA LYS A 23 -2.90 -5.93 15.89
C LYS A 23 -2.26 -5.84 14.50
N ASN A 24 -3.05 -5.78 13.41
CA ASN A 24 -2.55 -5.97 12.05
C ASN A 24 -2.37 -4.71 11.19
N ARG A 25 -2.56 -3.50 11.74
CA ARG A 25 -2.42 -2.26 10.94
C ARG A 25 -1.00 -2.05 10.39
N ASN A 26 0.02 -2.62 11.06
CA ASN A 26 1.43 -2.53 10.68
C ASN A 26 2.01 -3.84 10.15
N LYS A 27 1.18 -4.74 9.60
CA LYS A 27 1.68 -5.98 8.97
C LYS A 27 2.66 -5.64 7.84
N VAL A 28 3.85 -6.23 7.90
CA VAL A 28 4.81 -6.23 6.78
C VAL A 28 4.29 -7.17 5.70
N LEU A 29 4.23 -6.67 4.48
CA LEU A 29 3.77 -7.38 3.28
C LEU A 29 4.95 -7.57 2.33
N HIS A 30 4.95 -8.71 1.66
CA HIS A 30 5.92 -9.10 0.65
C HIS A 30 5.27 -8.95 -0.72
N LEU A 31 5.87 -8.12 -1.56
CA LEU A 31 5.39 -7.78 -2.90
C LEU A 31 6.38 -8.32 -3.92
N ASN A 32 5.90 -8.81 -5.05
CA ASN A 32 6.73 -9.06 -6.21
C ASN A 32 6.47 -7.93 -7.21
N VAL A 33 7.45 -7.06 -7.44
CA VAL A 33 7.32 -5.93 -8.37
C VAL A 33 8.32 -6.12 -9.49
N GLY A 34 7.85 -6.39 -10.70
CA GLY A 34 8.70 -6.65 -11.87
C GLY A 34 9.73 -7.77 -11.66
N GLY A 35 9.43 -8.76 -10.80
CA GLY A 35 10.32 -9.86 -10.44
C GLY A 35 11.17 -9.63 -9.18
N GLU A 36 11.17 -8.41 -8.61
CA GLU A 36 11.93 -8.11 -7.39
C GLU A 36 11.07 -8.16 -6.13
N LEU A 37 11.62 -8.76 -5.07
CA LEU A 37 10.97 -8.83 -3.77
C LEU A 37 11.08 -7.50 -3.02
N ILE A 38 9.94 -6.84 -2.79
CA ILE A 38 9.85 -5.56 -2.06
C ILE A 38 9.03 -5.74 -0.78
N TYR A 39 9.51 -5.14 0.30
CA TYR A 39 8.87 -5.17 1.62
C TYR A 39 8.23 -3.82 1.94
N ALA A 40 6.97 -3.81 2.39
CA ALA A 40 6.28 -2.60 2.82
C ALA A 40 5.26 -2.89 3.93
N THR A 41 4.96 -1.91 4.77
CA THR A 41 3.84 -2.06 5.71
C THR A 41 2.52 -1.78 5.00
N ARG A 42 1.46 -2.48 5.43
CA ARG A 42 0.09 -2.18 4.98
C ARG A 42 -0.22 -0.69 5.15
N GLU A 43 0.11 -0.14 6.31
CA GLU A 43 -0.01 1.29 6.62
C GLU A 43 0.60 2.21 5.56
N THR A 44 1.78 1.88 5.02
CA THR A 44 2.43 2.66 3.95
C THR A 44 1.66 2.54 2.65
N LEU A 45 1.29 1.32 2.24
CA LEU A 45 0.58 1.06 0.99
C LEU A 45 -0.84 1.65 0.98
N THR A 46 -1.45 1.82 2.16
CA THR A 46 -2.78 2.42 2.33
C THR A 46 -2.75 3.88 2.79
N TYR A 47 -1.56 4.51 2.86
CA TYR A 47 -1.41 5.86 3.41
C TYR A 47 -2.25 6.90 2.63
N ILE A 48 -2.31 6.75 1.32
CA ILE A 48 -3.09 7.62 0.43
C ILE A 48 -4.43 6.94 0.11
N PRO A 49 -5.52 7.32 0.78
CA PRO A 49 -6.82 6.68 0.58
C PRO A 49 -7.36 6.95 -0.83
N ASN A 50 -8.33 6.13 -1.26
CA ASN A 50 -9.03 6.27 -2.54
C ASN A 50 -8.09 6.19 -3.76
N THR A 51 -7.04 5.36 -3.65
CA THR A 51 -6.13 5.01 -4.73
C THR A 51 -6.26 3.52 -5.04
N ILE A 52 -5.85 3.10 -6.24
CA ILE A 52 -5.79 1.67 -6.60
C ILE A 52 -4.79 0.95 -5.69
N LEU A 53 -3.65 1.59 -5.40
CA LEU A 53 -2.69 1.06 -4.44
C LEU A 53 -3.35 0.79 -3.08
N ALA A 54 -4.07 1.76 -2.51
CA ALA A 54 -4.73 1.56 -1.22
C ALA A 54 -5.84 0.52 -1.29
N SER A 55 -6.61 0.42 -2.39
CA SER A 55 -7.69 -0.57 -2.51
C SER A 55 -7.15 -2.00 -2.54
N ILE A 56 -5.99 -2.24 -3.19
CA ILE A 56 -5.28 -3.53 -3.22
C ILE A 56 -4.84 -3.97 -1.82
N PHE A 57 -4.66 -3.05 -0.87
CA PHE A 57 -4.14 -3.36 0.47
C PHE A 57 -5.05 -2.93 1.62
N LYS A 58 -6.30 -2.51 1.37
CA LYS A 58 -7.21 -2.03 2.44
C LYS A 58 -7.75 -3.15 3.33
N ASN A 59 -8.02 -4.32 2.74
CA ASN A 59 -8.65 -5.44 3.43
C ASN A 59 -7.67 -6.60 3.63
N ASP A 60 -7.75 -7.28 4.77
CA ASP A 60 -6.95 -8.49 5.03
C ASP A 60 -7.40 -9.69 4.17
N ASN A 61 -8.63 -9.66 3.65
CA ASN A 61 -9.24 -10.71 2.83
C ASN A 61 -8.86 -10.64 1.33
N ILE A 62 -7.97 -9.72 0.94
CA ILE A 62 -7.42 -9.64 -0.44
C ILE A 62 -6.75 -10.95 -0.90
N ASN A 63 -6.43 -11.86 0.03
CA ASN A 63 -6.04 -13.22 -0.26
C ASN A 63 -7.05 -14.02 -1.11
N GLN A 64 -8.29 -13.52 -1.29
CA GLN A 64 -9.37 -14.23 -1.98
C GLN A 64 -9.89 -13.53 -3.25
N SER A 65 -9.37 -12.35 -3.63
CA SER A 65 -9.81 -11.70 -4.87
C SER A 65 -8.99 -12.19 -6.06
N ASN A 66 -9.60 -12.95 -6.97
CA ASN A 66 -9.01 -13.39 -8.24
C ASN A 66 -8.63 -12.23 -9.19
N LEU A 67 -8.96 -10.99 -8.81
CA LEU A 67 -8.68 -9.76 -9.55
C LEU A 67 -7.25 -9.24 -9.35
N ILE A 68 -6.51 -9.78 -8.37
CA ILE A 68 -5.14 -9.35 -8.06
C ILE A 68 -4.20 -10.49 -8.44
N GLU A 69 -3.31 -10.23 -9.40
CA GLU A 69 -2.29 -11.19 -9.80
C GLU A 69 -1.33 -11.50 -8.66
N ARG A 70 -0.90 -12.76 -8.61
CA ARG A 70 0.02 -13.26 -7.59
C ARG A 70 1.13 -14.09 -8.23
N ASP A 71 2.31 -14.01 -7.63
CA ASP A 71 3.41 -14.89 -7.99
C ASP A 71 3.21 -16.32 -7.42
N ASN A 72 4.12 -17.22 -7.78
CA ASN A 72 4.10 -18.61 -7.31
C ASN A 72 4.20 -18.77 -5.78
N ASN A 73 4.59 -17.72 -5.06
CA ASN A 73 4.65 -17.69 -3.59
C ASN A 73 3.43 -17.01 -2.97
N GLY A 74 2.40 -16.70 -3.77
CA GLY A 74 1.19 -16.02 -3.32
C GLY A 74 1.39 -14.54 -3.00
N ARG A 75 2.50 -13.91 -3.42
CA ARG A 75 2.76 -12.48 -3.21
C ARG A 75 2.02 -11.68 -4.26
N VAL A 76 1.51 -10.50 -3.91
CA VAL A 76 0.92 -9.59 -4.90
C VAL A 76 1.96 -9.25 -5.95
N PHE A 77 1.64 -9.52 -7.21
CA PHE A 77 2.47 -9.20 -8.35
C PHE A 77 2.08 -7.83 -8.91
N LEU A 78 3.07 -6.97 -9.12
CA LEU A 78 2.91 -5.66 -9.74
C LEU A 78 3.85 -5.58 -10.94
N ASP A 79 3.28 -5.45 -12.14
CA ASP A 79 4.03 -5.38 -13.38
C ASP A 79 4.56 -3.96 -13.63
N PHE A 80 5.50 -3.53 -12.78
CA PHE A 80 6.16 -2.23 -12.90
C PHE A 80 7.67 -2.38 -12.69
N PRO A 81 8.49 -1.45 -13.23
CA PRO A 81 9.91 -1.39 -12.92
C PRO A 81 10.15 -1.26 -11.41
N PRO A 82 10.93 -2.16 -10.79
CA PRO A 82 11.13 -2.17 -9.33
C PRO A 82 11.68 -0.84 -8.80
N ILE A 83 12.60 -0.22 -9.54
CA ILE A 83 13.27 1.03 -9.12
C ILE A 83 12.30 2.21 -9.05
N LEU A 84 11.36 2.30 -9.99
CA LEU A 84 10.34 3.34 -10.00
C LEU A 84 9.39 3.15 -8.82
N PHE A 85 8.90 1.92 -8.61
CA PHE A 85 7.99 1.62 -7.50
C PHE A 85 8.63 1.93 -6.14
N LYS A 86 9.89 1.52 -5.91
CA LYS A 86 10.63 1.85 -4.68
C LYS A 86 10.71 3.35 -4.44
N HIS A 87 10.94 4.12 -5.50
CA HIS A 87 11.08 5.57 -5.39
C HIS A 87 9.76 6.26 -4.99
N ALA A 88 8.63 5.80 -5.55
CA ALA A 88 7.31 6.27 -5.12
C ALA A 88 7.02 5.86 -3.67
N LEU A 89 7.30 4.60 -3.32
CA LEU A 89 7.06 4.05 -1.99
C LEU A 89 7.86 4.79 -0.90
N GLU A 90 9.12 5.11 -1.17
CA GLU A 90 9.98 5.85 -0.24
C GLU A 90 9.44 7.26 0.06
N GLN A 91 8.90 7.95 -0.95
CA GLN A 91 8.28 9.26 -0.75
C GLN A 91 7.00 9.16 0.09
N ILE A 92 6.17 8.14 -0.15
CA ILE A 92 4.98 7.86 0.67
C ILE A 92 5.37 7.60 2.14
N ARG A 93 6.43 6.83 2.39
CA ARG A 93 6.96 6.59 3.75
C ARG A 93 7.38 7.90 4.42
N ARG A 94 8.08 8.77 3.70
CA ARG A 94 8.48 10.08 4.22
C ARG A 94 7.28 10.95 4.57
N TRP A 95 6.24 10.96 3.75
CA TRP A 95 5.02 11.70 4.06
C TRP A 95 4.31 11.16 5.29
N LYS A 96 4.20 9.83 5.42
CA LYS A 96 3.61 9.17 6.57
C LYS A 96 4.33 9.51 7.87
N ASN A 97 5.66 9.62 7.83
CA ASN A 97 6.50 9.85 9.01
C ASN A 97 6.69 11.35 9.34
N ARG A 98 6.10 12.27 8.58
CA ARG A 98 6.16 13.72 8.87
C ARG A 98 5.08 14.11 9.88
N ALA A 99 5.45 14.88 10.89
CA ALA A 99 4.52 15.42 11.90
C ALA A 99 3.47 16.38 11.31
N ASN A 100 3.82 17.13 10.26
CA ASN A 100 2.93 18.06 9.58
C ASN A 100 2.69 17.62 8.12
N ARG A 101 1.42 17.48 7.74
CA ARG A 101 1.02 17.22 6.35
C ARG A 101 1.24 18.48 5.53
N SER A 102 2.36 18.57 4.82
CA SER A 102 2.59 19.60 3.82
C SER A 102 1.48 19.54 2.75
N ALA A 103 0.96 20.69 2.33
CA ALA A 103 -0.07 20.78 1.28
C ALA A 103 0.42 20.31 -0.10
N ASP A 104 1.74 20.32 -0.32
CA ASP A 104 2.36 19.96 -1.60
C ASP A 104 2.92 18.53 -1.59
N GLN A 105 2.02 17.55 -1.60
CA GLN A 105 2.36 16.12 -1.71
C GLN A 105 2.56 15.74 -3.18
N GLN A 106 3.71 16.10 -3.75
CA GLN A 106 4.10 15.66 -5.10
C GLN A 106 5.12 14.53 -5.05
N ILE A 107 4.79 13.40 -5.69
CA ILE A 107 5.71 12.29 -5.93
C ILE A 107 6.58 12.68 -7.12
N LYS A 108 7.87 12.85 -6.83
CA LYS A 108 8.90 13.22 -7.79
C LYS A 108 9.43 11.98 -8.50
N PRO A 109 9.73 12.02 -9.80
CA PRO A 109 10.39 10.91 -10.48
C PRO A 109 11.85 10.79 -10.00
N PRO A 110 12.47 9.59 -10.11
CA PRO A 110 13.90 9.43 -9.83
C PRO A 110 14.80 10.33 -10.70
N SER A 111 14.40 10.52 -11.96
CA SER A 111 15.02 11.47 -12.89
C SER A 111 13.99 11.94 -13.92
N TRP A 112 14.24 13.07 -14.57
CA TRP A 112 13.34 13.58 -15.61
C TRP A 112 13.29 12.70 -16.86
N ASN A 113 14.31 11.88 -17.11
CA ASN A 113 14.38 10.99 -18.28
C ASN A 113 13.37 9.84 -18.19
N VAL A 114 13.03 9.41 -16.97
CA VAL A 114 12.04 8.33 -16.73
C VAL A 114 10.67 8.87 -16.31
N LYS A 115 10.44 10.19 -16.46
CA LYS A 115 9.22 10.84 -15.95
C LYS A 115 7.95 10.23 -16.54
N ASN A 116 7.93 9.93 -17.85
CA ASN A 116 6.72 9.43 -18.51
C ASN A 116 6.34 8.03 -17.99
N GLU A 117 7.30 7.11 -17.96
CA GLU A 117 7.14 5.76 -17.40
C GLU A 117 6.74 5.81 -15.90
N PHE A 118 7.36 6.72 -15.14
CA PHE A 118 7.00 6.95 -13.75
C PHE A 118 5.56 7.47 -13.59
N ASP A 119 5.14 8.42 -14.41
CA ASP A 119 3.78 8.97 -14.40
C ASP A 119 2.73 7.93 -14.80
N GLU A 120 3.03 7.06 -15.76
CA GLU A 120 2.17 5.95 -16.16
C GLU A 120 1.99 4.96 -15.01
N MET A 121 3.07 4.58 -14.33
CA MET A 121 3.01 3.78 -13.11
C MET A 121 2.16 4.46 -12.04
N LEU A 122 2.35 5.77 -11.79
CA LEU A 122 1.53 6.50 -10.83
C LEU A 122 0.05 6.51 -11.24
N ARG A 123 -0.28 6.66 -12.52
CA ARG A 123 -1.68 6.60 -13.00
C ARG A 123 -2.29 5.23 -12.76
N ALA A 124 -1.60 4.15 -13.11
CA ALA A 124 -2.05 2.78 -12.90
C ALA A 124 -2.29 2.47 -11.41
N LEU A 125 -1.51 3.08 -10.51
CA LEU A 125 -1.68 2.96 -9.06
C LEU A 125 -2.74 3.91 -8.47
N GLY A 126 -3.42 4.72 -9.30
CA GLY A 126 -4.37 5.75 -8.85
C GLY A 126 -3.72 6.94 -8.14
N LEU A 127 -2.40 7.09 -8.28
CA LEU A 127 -1.57 8.16 -7.73
C LEU A 127 -1.31 9.32 -8.70
N GLY A 128 -1.89 9.28 -9.91
CA GLY A 128 -1.60 10.26 -10.98
C GLY A 128 -1.85 11.73 -10.59
N LYS A 129 -2.72 12.02 -9.63
CA LYS A 129 -2.95 13.39 -9.12
C LYS A 129 -1.81 13.95 -8.26
N TYR A 130 -0.92 13.07 -7.77
CA TYR A 130 0.25 13.42 -6.97
C TYR A 130 1.51 13.53 -7.81
N ARG A 131 1.45 13.40 -9.14
CA ARG A 131 2.63 13.52 -10.00
C ARG A 131 3.23 14.92 -9.90
N GLN A 132 4.56 15.02 -9.89
CA GLN A 132 5.22 16.31 -10.03
C GLN A 132 4.99 16.89 -11.44
N SER A 133 4.45 18.10 -11.52
CA SER A 133 4.49 18.91 -12.74
C SER A 133 5.87 19.54 -12.91
N LYS A 134 6.35 19.68 -14.15
CA LYS A 134 7.38 20.69 -14.42
C LYS A 134 6.75 22.03 -14.08
N ASN A 135 7.16 22.65 -12.98
CA ASN A 135 6.88 24.06 -12.77
C ASN A 135 7.62 24.80 -13.88
N HIS A 136 6.91 25.53 -14.75
CA HIS A 136 7.48 26.63 -15.50
C HIS A 136 7.91 27.68 -14.46
N HIS A 137 9.08 27.52 -13.85
CA HIS A 137 9.89 28.70 -13.59
C HIS A 137 10.54 29.02 -14.92
N SER A 138 9.77 29.72 -15.77
CA SER A 138 10.35 30.63 -16.73
C SER A 138 11.12 31.65 -15.90
N ASP A 139 12.44 31.54 -15.94
CA ASP A 139 13.33 32.66 -15.71
C ASP A 139 12.84 33.82 -16.61
N ILE A 140 12.42 34.92 -15.97
CA ILE A 140 12.39 36.25 -16.56
C ILE A 140 13.30 37.10 -15.68
#